data_AF-A0A8S2RE16-F1
#
_entry.id   AF-A0A8S2RE16-F1
#
_cell.length_a   1.000
_cell.length_b   1.000
_cell.length_c   1.000
_cell.angle_alpha   90.00
_cell.angle_beta   90.00
_cell.angle_gamma   90.00
#
_symmetry.space_group_name_H-M   'P 1'
#
loop_
_entity.id
_entity.type
_entity.pdbx_description
1 polymer ?
#
loop_
_entity_poly.entity_id
_entity_poly.type
_entity_poly.pdbx_seq_one_letter_code
_entity_poly.pdbx_strand_id
1 'polypeptide(L)' 'MVSFSWAYYSIVNRYQSTITGQFFAHTHFDEFMLFYNETNSTQPISIAYITPSFTTYPNVNPGYRVYTID' A
#
# COMPACT_ATOMS: atom_id res chain seq x y z
N MET A 1 8.38 16.52 16.42
CA MET A 1 7.15 15.82 15.99
C MET A 1 7.52 14.84 14.90
N VAL A 2 7.07 13.59 14.99
CA VAL A 2 7.22 12.60 13.90
C VAL A 2 6.11 12.87 12.88
N SER A 3 6.43 12.87 11.58
CA SER A 3 5.39 13.04 10.55
C SER A 3 4.51 11.79 10.48
N PHE A 4 3.28 11.95 9.98
CA PHE A 4 2.32 10.84 9.85
C PHE A 4 2.90 9.66 9.06
N SER A 5 3.54 9.92 7.91
CA SER A 5 4.09 8.87 7.04
C SER A 5 5.17 8.04 7.74
N TRP A 6 6.08 8.69 8.48
CA TRP A 6 7.11 7.99 9.25
C TRP A 6 6.51 7.16 10.38
N ALA A 7 5.54 7.71 11.12
CA ALA A 7 4.86 6.97 12.19
C ALA A 7 4.11 5.74 11.63
N TYR A 8 3.43 5.89 10.50
CA TYR A 8 2.76 4.79 9.81
C TYR A 8 3.75 3.70 9.38
N TYR A 9 4.87 4.11 8.77
CA TYR A 9 5.92 3.19 8.34
C TYR A 9 6.48 2.36 9.51
N SER A 10 6.75 3.00 10.66
CA SER A 10 7.24 2.30 11.86
C SER A 10 6.21 1.32 12.44
N ILE A 11 4.91 1.64 12.37
CA ILE A 11 3.84 0.71 12.79
C ILE A 11 3.82 -0.52 11.87
N VAL A 12 3.87 -0.32 10.55
CA VAL A 12 3.94 -1.43 9.58
C VAL A 12 5.17 -2.30 9.84
N ASN A 13 6.33 -1.67 10.06
CA ASN A 13 7.57 -2.38 10.39
C ASN A 13 7.46 -3.22 11.67
N ARG A 14 6.88 -2.65 12.74
CA ARG A 14 6.72 -3.31 14.04
C ARG A 14 5.73 -4.48 14.02
N TYR A 15 4.68 -4.42 13.22
CA TYR A 15 3.61 -5.41 13.17
C TYR A 15 3.58 -6.21 11.87
N GLN A 16 4.71 -6.27 11.15
CA GLN A 16 4.83 -6.95 9.86
C GLN A 16 4.42 -8.44 9.87
N SER A 17 4.50 -9.13 11.02
CA SER A 17 4.06 -10.52 11.16
C SER A 17 2.56 -10.69 11.43
N THR A 18 1.84 -9.58 11.66
CA THR A 18 0.41 -9.55 11.97
C THR A 18 -0.40 -8.93 10.83
N ILE A 19 0.13 -7.91 10.15
CA ILE A 19 -0.53 -7.27 9.02
C ILE A 19 -0.48 -8.20 7.81
N THR A 20 -1.63 -8.70 7.35
CA THR A 20 -1.74 -9.62 6.21
C THR A 20 -2.08 -8.94 4.89
N GLY A 21 -2.48 -7.68 4.90
CA GLY A 21 -2.79 -6.93 3.68
C GLY A 21 -2.97 -5.43 3.93
N GLN A 22 -2.60 -4.62 2.94
CA GLN A 22 -2.83 -3.18 2.93
C GLN A 22 -3.44 -2.77 1.59
N PHE A 23 -4.57 -2.05 1.63
CA PHE A 23 -5.34 -1.67 0.45
C PHE A 23 -5.62 -0.16 0.46
N PHE A 24 -5.23 0.50 -0.62
CA PHE A 24 -5.31 1.95 -0.79
C PHE A 24 -5.87 2.32 -2.16
N ALA A 25 -6.08 3.62 -2.34
CA ALA A 25 -6.64 4.21 -3.54
C ALA A 25 -6.07 5.63 -3.72
N HIS A 26 -6.90 6.57 -4.17
CA HIS A 26 -6.60 7.99 -4.36
C HIS A 26 -5.75 8.34 -5.59
N THR A 27 -4.72 7.55 -5.95
CA THR A 27 -3.88 7.90 -7.12
C THR A 27 -4.63 7.75 -8.45
N HIS A 28 -5.70 6.95 -8.48
CA HIS A 28 -6.48 6.55 -9.67
C HIS A 28 -5.76 5.58 -10.61
N PHE A 29 -4.52 5.20 -10.32
CA PHE A 29 -3.74 4.27 -11.10
C PHE A 29 -3.64 2.91 -10.43
N ASP A 30 -3.32 1.91 -11.24
CA ASP A 30 -3.08 0.56 -10.77
C ASP A 30 -1.60 0.41 -10.39
N GLU A 31 -1.32 0.44 -9.09
CA GLU A 31 0.03 0.54 -8.55
C GLU A 31 0.19 -0.29 -7.27
N PHE A 32 1.41 -0.39 -6.78
CA PHE A 32 1.68 -0.90 -5.44
C PHE A 32 2.92 -0.25 -4.85
N MET A 33 3.02 -0.30 -3.52
CA MET A 33 4.18 0.18 -2.77
C MET A 33 4.71 -0.94 -1.88
N LEU A 34 6.02 -1.15 -1.92
CA LEU A 34 6.71 -2.06 -1.00
C LEU A 34 7.16 -1.30 0.24
N PHE A 35 6.94 -1.93 1.39
CA PHE A 35 7.52 -1.52 2.67
C PHE A 35 8.71 -2.42 2.96
N TYR A 36 9.78 -1.82 3.46
CA TYR A 36 11.03 -2.49 3.82
C TYR A 36 11.32 -2.39 5.31
N ASN A 37 12.09 -3.34 5.83
CA ASN A 37 12.54 -3.30 7.21
C ASN A 37 13.37 -2.02 7.48
N GLU A 38 13.06 -1.31 8.56
CA GLU A 38 13.73 -0.05 8.90
C GLU A 38 15.24 -0.23 9.19
N THR A 39 15.66 -1.41 9.61
CA THR A 39 17.08 -1.73 9.89
C THR A 39 17.76 -2.45 8.73
N ASN A 40 16.99 -2.97 7.77
CA ASN A 40 17.48 -3.66 6.58
C ASN A 40 16.63 -3.31 5.35
N SER A 41 17.00 -2.24 4.64
CA SER A 41 16.27 -1.74 3.47
C SER A 41 16.24 -2.68 2.27
N THR A 42 16.88 -3.86 2.33
CA THR A 42 16.80 -4.87 1.27
C THR A 42 15.71 -5.93 1.54
N GLN A 43 15.18 -5.98 2.76
CA GLN A 43 14.15 -6.95 3.15
C GLN A 43 12.75 -6.32 2.98
N PRO A 44 11.94 -6.75 2.00
CA PRO A 44 10.53 -6.36 1.92
C PRO A 44 9.74 -7.04 3.05
N ILE A 45 8.85 -6.28 3.68
CA ILE A 45 8.09 -6.72 4.88
C ILE A 45 6.58 -6.61 4.69
N SER A 46 6.12 -5.80 3.74
CA SER A 46 4.69 -5.65 3.44
C SER A 46 4.49 -5.00 2.07
N ILE A 47 3.28 -5.13 1.53
CA ILE A 47 2.85 -4.51 0.28
C ILE A 47 1.56 -3.73 0.52
N ALA A 48 1.51 -2.51 -0.01
CA ALA A 48 0.29 -1.73 -0.16
C ALA A 48 -0.16 -1.80 -1.61
N TYR A 49 -1.31 -2.42 -1.85
CA TYR A 49 -1.93 -2.40 -3.16
C TYR A 49 -2.73 -1.12 -3.34
N ILE A 50 -2.53 -0.43 -4.46
CA ILE A 50 -3.24 0.80 -4.80
C ILE A 50 -4.14 0.45 -5.97
N THR A 51 -5.45 0.55 -5.74
CA THR A 51 -6.46 0.16 -6.71
C THR A 51 -6.74 1.27 -7.73
N PRO A 52 -7.03 0.94 -9.00
CA PRO A 52 -7.43 1.93 -9.99
C PRO A 52 -8.78 2.55 -9.61
N SER A 53 -9.07 3.73 -10.15
CA SER A 53 -10.35 4.38 -9.91
C SER A 53 -11.47 3.86 -10.82
N PHE A 54 -12.70 3.93 -10.31
CA PHE A 54 -13.88 3.79 -11.16
C PHE A 54 -14.12 5.05 -12.02
N THR A 55 -13.79 6.23 -11.51
CA THR A 55 -13.86 7.48 -12.31
C THR A 55 -12.81 7.47 -13.41
N THR A 56 -13.12 8.13 -14.52
CA THR A 56 -12.22 8.28 -15.67
C THR A 56 -11.20 9.40 -15.50
N TYR A 57 -11.33 10.22 -14.45
CA TYR A 57 -10.38 11.31 -14.21
C TYR A 57 -8.99 10.76 -13.87
N PRO A 58 -7.89 11.33 -14.39
CA PRO A 58 -7.83 12.40 -15.37
C PRO A 58 -7.94 11.93 -16.83
N ASN A 59 -7.59 10.67 -17.14
CA ASN A 59 -7.74 10.07 -18.47
C ASN A 59 -7.44 8.56 -18.42
N VAL A 60 -8.21 7.81 -17.61
CA VAL A 60 -8.05 6.35 -17.45
C VAL A 60 -9.37 5.64 -17.70
N ASN A 61 -9.32 4.35 -18.04
CA ASN A 61 -10.52 3.52 -18.13
C ASN A 61 -11.10 3.29 -16.72
N PRO A 62 -12.44 3.23 -16.56
CA PRO A 62 -13.07 2.81 -15.31
C PRO A 62 -12.57 1.42 -14.90
N GLY A 63 -12.04 1.30 -13.70
CA GLY A 63 -11.53 0.05 -13.15
C GLY A 63 -12.15 -0.31 -11.80
N TYR A 64 -12.23 -1.61 -11.53
CA TYR A 64 -12.45 -2.16 -10.19
C TYR A 64 -11.55 -3.39 -10.00
N ARG A 65 -11.33 -3.81 -8.76
CA ARG A 65 -10.48 -4.95 -8.43
C ARG A 65 -11.15 -5.87 -7.43
N VAL A 66 -10.98 -7.17 -7.64
CA VAL A 66 -11.39 -8.23 -6.72
C VAL A 66 -10.12 -8.91 -6.19
N TYR A 67 -10.03 -9.07 -4.88
CA TYR A 67 -8.96 -9.84 -4.24
C TYR A 67 -9.53 -11.15 -3.73
N THR A 68 -8.87 -12.25 -4.05
CA THR A 68 -9.06 -13.53 -3.38
C THR A 68 -8.05 -13.60 -2.24
N ILE A 69 -8.53 -13.86 -1.03
CA ILE A 69 -7.74 -13.93 0.21
C ILE A 69 -8.01 -15.29 0.85
N ASP A 70 -7.01 -15.86 1.51
CA ASP A 70 -7.13 -17.08 2.34
C ASP A 70 -7.98 -16.84 3.60
#